data_AF-A0A453PIE5-F1
#
_entry.id   AF-A0A453PIE5-F1
#
_cell.length_a   1.000
_cell.length_b   1.000
_cell.length_c   1.000
_cell.angle_alpha   90.00
_cell.angle_beta   90.00
_cell.angle_gamma   90.00
#
_symmetry.space_group_name_H-M   'P 1'
#
loop_
_entity.id
_entity.type
_entity.pdbx_description
1 polymer ?
#
loop_
_entity_poly.entity_id
_entity_poly.type
_entity_poly.pdbx_seq_one_letter_code
_entity_poly.pdbx_strand_id
1 'polypeptide(L)'
;VLLRHGWTGIGRAAELHVRVRVEADPRYVFRFEDEVALNPQVVQLHGGASQPIFSCKFIRDVRRWASQPDHLGGQYWSSSGSGVEKETDMAGRRRERKGWKVAIHDLSGSAVAAAFMATPFVPATGCDTVARSNPGAWLIVRADTTGSSESWQPWGRLEAWRECAAPAGGKDAVCLRLHLLPERRDACVLVSETPLSCDKGGEFSIDMDRQSVLPEDAVASETPSASSYCAASMGESCAGGGFVMSCSVQGEAATSSRPPLVHLAARHVMCMEDAAMFLALAAAVDLSVKACRPFRSKTAPAKKKTAAGSSSPDPLELDT
;
A
#
# COMPACT_ATOMS: atom_id res chain seq x y z
N VAL A 1 -9.91 31.18 1.00
CA VAL A 1 -10.94 32.03 0.34
C VAL A 1 -12.10 32.25 1.28
N LEU A 2 -12.50 33.50 1.55
CA LEU A 2 -13.69 33.81 2.33
C LEU A 2 -14.88 33.90 1.37
N LEU A 3 -15.83 32.97 1.45
CA LEU A 3 -17.00 32.94 0.57
C LEU A 3 -18.13 33.86 1.07
N ARG A 4 -18.32 33.96 2.38
CA ARG A 4 -19.36 34.79 2.98
C ARG A 4 -18.90 35.33 4.33
N HIS A 5 -19.24 36.58 4.61
CA HIS A 5 -18.98 37.22 5.90
C HIS A 5 -20.01 38.32 6.14
N GLY A 6 -20.98 38.08 7.00
CA GLY A 6 -21.99 39.07 7.35
C GLY A 6 -23.23 38.48 7.99
N TRP A 7 -24.15 39.36 8.39
CA TRP A 7 -25.42 38.99 8.99
C TRP A 7 -26.38 38.41 7.94
N THR A 8 -27.12 37.37 8.32
CA THR A 8 -28.18 36.75 7.52
C THR A 8 -29.42 36.61 8.39
N GLY A 9 -30.58 37.03 7.88
CA GLY A 9 -31.85 36.82 8.58
C GLY A 9 -32.18 35.33 8.66
N ILE A 10 -32.63 34.89 9.83
CA ILE A 10 -33.26 33.59 10.06
C ILE A 10 -34.66 33.86 10.64
N GLY A 11 -35.69 33.66 9.81
CA GLY A 11 -37.07 33.94 10.20
C GLY A 11 -37.40 35.43 10.31
N ARG A 12 -38.39 35.78 11.14
CA ARG A 12 -38.96 37.14 11.19
C ARG A 12 -38.25 38.12 12.14
N ALA A 13 -37.39 37.65 13.05
CA ALA A 13 -36.81 38.50 14.10
C ALA A 13 -35.39 38.11 14.55
N ALA A 14 -34.75 37.12 13.94
CA ALA A 14 -33.40 36.71 14.31
C ALA A 14 -32.44 36.92 13.14
N GLU A 15 -31.22 37.34 13.47
CA GLU A 15 -30.11 37.45 12.52
C GLU A 15 -28.94 36.59 13.02
N LEU A 16 -28.29 35.90 12.08
CA LEU A 16 -27.08 35.11 12.33
C LEU A 16 -25.90 35.75 11.60
N HIS A 17 -24.80 36.00 12.30
CA HIS A 17 -23.56 36.39 11.67
C HIS A 17 -22.86 35.14 11.11
N VAL A 18 -22.81 35.01 9.79
CA VAL A 18 -22.25 33.85 9.10
C VAL A 18 -20.91 34.20 8.47
N ARG A 19 -19.89 33.40 8.81
CA ARG A 19 -18.58 33.41 8.17
C ARG A 19 -18.31 32.08 7.49
N VAL A 20 -18.38 32.03 6.17
CA VAL A 20 -18.05 30.85 5.36
C VAL A 20 -16.67 31.04 4.75
N ARG A 21 -15.73 30.17 5.09
CA ARG A 21 -14.38 30.11 4.51
C ARG A 21 -14.19 28.78 3.80
N VAL A 22 -13.55 28.83 2.63
CA VAL A 22 -12.98 27.68 1.93
C VAL A 22 -11.46 27.80 2.06
N GLU A 23 -10.87 26.93 2.84
CA GLU A 23 -9.41 26.77 2.88
C GLU A 23 -9.05 25.56 2.04
N ALA A 24 -7.98 25.67 1.24
CA ALA A 24 -7.48 24.52 0.52
C ALA A 24 -6.99 23.52 1.58
N ASP A 25 -7.46 22.29 1.49
CA ASP A 25 -7.04 21.20 2.37
C ASP A 25 -5.51 21.05 2.29
N PRO A 26 -4.75 21.41 3.35
CA PRO A 26 -3.29 21.39 3.30
C PRO A 26 -2.82 19.96 3.12
N ARG A 27 -1.88 19.76 2.18
CA ARG A 27 -1.36 18.43 1.84
C ARG A 27 0.15 18.40 1.97
N TYR A 28 0.65 17.36 2.61
CA TYR A 28 2.03 16.97 2.51
C TYR A 28 2.22 16.14 1.24
N VAL A 29 3.30 16.42 0.52
CA VAL A 29 3.67 15.68 -0.69
C VAL A 29 4.99 14.97 -0.41
N PHE A 30 5.00 13.65 -0.59
CA PHE A 30 6.19 12.82 -0.40
C PHE A 30 6.53 12.13 -1.71
N ARG A 31 7.83 11.94 -1.95
CA ARG A 31 8.31 11.20 -3.11
C ARG A 31 9.43 10.26 -2.67
N PHE A 32 9.35 9.01 -3.12
CA PHE A 32 10.49 8.11 -3.08
C PHE A 32 11.52 8.61 -4.11
N GLU A 33 12.81 8.63 -3.77
CA GLU A 33 13.84 9.12 -4.69
C GLU A 33 14.21 8.09 -5.77
N ASP A 34 13.94 6.82 -5.52
CA ASP A 34 14.19 5.69 -6.43
C ASP A 34 13.12 4.61 -6.21
N GLU A 35 13.19 3.52 -6.97
CA GLU A 35 12.31 2.38 -6.80
C GLU A 35 12.33 1.82 -5.38
N VAL A 36 11.16 1.45 -4.84
CA VAL A 36 11.02 0.89 -3.48
C VAL A 36 11.97 -0.29 -3.23
N ALA A 37 12.18 -1.13 -4.25
CA ALA A 37 13.07 -2.30 -4.16
C ALA A 37 14.57 -1.95 -4.02
N LEU A 38 14.96 -0.70 -4.29
CA LEU A 38 16.33 -0.21 -4.26
C LEU A 38 16.71 0.52 -2.97
N ASN A 39 15.87 0.45 -1.93
CA ASN A 39 16.08 1.10 -0.63
C ASN A 39 16.23 2.64 -0.72
N PRO A 40 15.26 3.35 -1.30
CA PRO A 40 15.37 4.78 -1.56
C PRO A 40 15.22 5.62 -0.29
N GLN A 41 15.69 6.86 -0.34
CA GLN A 41 15.21 7.88 0.58
C GLN A 41 13.79 8.31 0.20
N VAL A 42 13.05 8.83 1.17
CA VAL A 42 11.77 9.50 0.94
C VAL A 42 11.93 10.96 1.30
N VAL A 43 11.61 11.82 0.34
CA VAL A 43 11.69 13.27 0.49
C VAL A 43 10.30 13.89 0.61
N GLN A 44 10.17 14.88 1.50
CA GLN A 44 9.03 15.78 1.51
C GLN A 44 9.25 16.88 0.48
N LEU A 45 8.23 17.20 -0.30
CA LEU A 45 8.25 18.28 -1.27
C LEU A 45 7.51 19.48 -0.70
N HIS A 46 8.20 20.62 -0.67
CA HIS A 46 7.63 21.88 -0.24
C HIS A 46 7.96 22.97 -1.26
N GLY A 47 7.03 23.19 -2.20
CA GLY A 47 7.26 24.09 -3.33
C GLY A 47 8.42 23.59 -4.21
N GLY A 48 9.47 24.41 -4.34
CA GLY A 48 10.69 24.06 -5.10
C GLY A 48 11.75 23.28 -4.30
N ALA A 49 11.57 23.11 -2.98
CA ALA A 49 12.52 22.41 -2.12
C ALA A 49 12.11 20.96 -1.87
N SER A 50 13.11 20.08 -1.72
CA SER A 50 12.93 18.70 -1.30
C SER A 50 13.81 18.40 -0.08
N GLN A 51 13.22 17.82 0.97
CA GLN A 51 13.92 17.49 2.21
C GLN A 51 13.81 15.99 2.50
N PRO A 52 14.92 15.26 2.71
CA PRO A 52 14.86 13.88 3.14
C PRO A 52 14.35 13.80 4.58
N ILE A 53 13.44 12.86 4.81
CA ILE A 53 12.72 12.73 6.09
C ILE A 53 12.59 11.28 6.53
N PHE A 54 12.63 10.33 5.59
CA PHE A 54 12.66 8.91 5.89
C PHE A 54 13.61 8.17 4.95
N SER A 55 14.04 6.99 5.38
CA SER A 55 14.64 5.99 4.50
C SER A 55 13.72 4.78 4.37
N CYS A 56 13.62 4.25 3.15
CA CYS A 56 12.87 3.05 2.84
C CYS A 56 13.85 1.88 2.71
N LYS A 57 13.54 0.76 3.36
CA LYS A 57 14.34 -0.46 3.28
C LYS A 57 13.47 -1.62 2.86
N PHE A 58 13.71 -2.13 1.67
CA PHE A 58 13.13 -3.35 1.14
C PHE A 58 14.01 -4.55 1.49
N ILE A 59 13.37 -5.62 1.95
CA ILE A 59 14.00 -6.88 2.33
C ILE A 59 13.25 -7.99 1.61
N ARG A 60 13.99 -8.79 0.84
CA ARG A 60 13.49 -10.01 0.20
C ARG A 60 14.01 -11.22 0.96
N ASP A 61 13.13 -11.96 1.63
CA ASP A 61 13.55 -13.14 2.38
C ASP A 61 13.57 -14.39 1.47
N VAL A 62 14.75 -14.70 0.92
CA VAL A 62 14.98 -16.00 0.27
C VAL A 62 15.64 -17.00 1.22
N ARG A 63 16.29 -16.55 2.32
CA ARG A 63 17.20 -17.40 3.13
C ARG A 63 17.52 -16.93 4.57
N ARG A 64 16.99 -15.81 5.09
CA ARG A 64 17.49 -15.24 6.35
C ARG A 64 16.89 -15.87 7.62
N TRP A 65 15.71 -16.50 7.55
CA TRP A 65 15.16 -17.27 8.68
C TRP A 65 15.81 -18.65 8.89
N ALA A 66 16.55 -19.17 7.91
CA ALA A 66 17.14 -20.52 8.00
C ALA A 66 18.58 -20.56 8.55
N SER A 67 19.18 -19.43 8.93
CA SER A 67 20.60 -19.39 9.31
C SER A 67 20.99 -18.40 10.41
N GLN A 68 20.03 -17.93 11.23
CA GLN A 68 20.37 -17.26 12.48
C GLN A 68 19.82 -18.07 13.67
N PRO A 69 20.66 -18.80 14.42
CA PRO A 69 20.29 -19.25 15.75
C PRO A 69 20.37 -18.02 16.67
N ASP A 70 19.25 -17.62 17.28
CA ASP A 70 19.15 -17.75 18.73
C ASP A 70 17.82 -17.22 19.31
N HIS A 71 17.35 -18.03 20.28
CA HIS A 71 16.40 -17.76 21.36
C HIS A 71 14.92 -17.48 21.04
N LEU A 72 14.19 -18.43 20.46
CA LEU A 72 12.84 -18.81 20.93
C LEU A 72 12.56 -20.24 20.42
N GLY A 73 12.36 -21.17 21.35
CA GLY A 73 12.40 -22.62 21.11
C GLY A 73 11.33 -23.17 20.17
N GLY A 74 11.68 -24.26 19.49
CA GLY A 74 10.75 -25.04 18.67
C GLY A 74 11.44 -25.95 17.66
N GLN A 75 12.06 -27.03 18.14
CA GLN A 75 12.46 -28.17 17.31
C GLN A 75 11.20 -28.73 16.61
N TYR A 76 11.21 -28.82 15.27
CA TYR A 76 10.83 -30.02 14.50
C TYR A 76 10.68 -29.67 13.01
N TRP A 77 11.67 -30.07 12.19
CA TRP A 77 11.45 -30.67 10.86
C TRP A 77 12.81 -30.93 10.19
N SER A 78 13.38 -32.09 10.48
CA SER A 78 14.39 -32.69 9.60
C SER A 78 13.68 -33.79 8.83
N SER A 79 13.50 -33.61 7.53
CA SER A 79 13.25 -34.74 6.63
C SER A 79 14.24 -34.73 5.49
N SER A 80 15.19 -35.67 5.61
CA SER A 80 15.93 -36.25 4.51
C SER A 80 14.96 -36.96 3.57
N GLY A 81 15.04 -36.67 2.27
CA GLY A 81 14.24 -37.31 1.22
C GLY A 81 14.85 -37.08 -0.16
N SER A 82 14.78 -38.12 -0.99
CA SER A 82 15.51 -38.37 -2.24
C SER A 82 15.30 -37.36 -3.39
N GLY A 83 16.34 -37.21 -4.21
CA GLY A 83 16.54 -36.11 -5.16
C GLY A 83 15.78 -36.14 -6.50
N VAL A 84 14.52 -36.58 -6.53
CA VAL A 84 13.69 -36.52 -7.78
C VAL A 84 12.48 -35.59 -7.62
N GLU A 85 11.96 -35.41 -6.41
CA GLU A 85 10.84 -34.50 -6.11
C GLU A 85 11.30 -33.05 -5.89
N LYS A 86 12.61 -32.83 -5.73
CA LYS A 86 13.20 -31.50 -5.48
C LYS A 86 13.16 -30.57 -6.68
N GLU A 87 13.08 -31.07 -7.91
CA GLU A 87 13.18 -30.22 -9.10
C GLU A 87 11.83 -29.55 -9.45
N THR A 88 10.72 -30.28 -9.30
CA THR A 88 9.36 -29.73 -9.43
C THR A 88 9.00 -28.79 -8.29
N ASP A 89 9.43 -29.13 -7.07
CA ASP A 89 9.20 -28.30 -5.88
C ASP A 89 10.12 -27.05 -5.87
N MET A 90 11.35 -27.13 -6.42
CA MET A 90 12.19 -25.95 -6.64
C MET A 90 11.65 -25.05 -7.77
N ALA A 91 11.04 -25.63 -8.82
CA ALA A 91 10.37 -24.88 -9.88
C ALA A 91 9.05 -24.24 -9.43
N GLY A 92 8.34 -24.83 -8.47
CA GLY A 92 7.15 -24.26 -7.81
C GLY A 92 7.53 -23.17 -6.80
N ARG A 93 8.56 -23.41 -5.97
CA ARG A 93 9.09 -22.47 -4.97
C ARG A 93 9.83 -21.28 -5.58
N ARG A 94 10.30 -21.38 -6.83
CA ARG A 94 10.81 -20.26 -7.65
C ARG A 94 9.70 -19.35 -8.20
N ARG A 95 8.44 -19.78 -8.19
CA ARG A 95 7.30 -19.03 -8.76
C ARG A 95 6.51 -18.25 -7.72
N GLU A 96 6.96 -18.24 -6.48
CA GLU A 96 6.23 -17.58 -5.39
C GLU A 96 7.02 -16.35 -4.93
N ARG A 97 6.39 -15.18 -5.01
CA ARG A 97 6.96 -13.98 -4.40
C ARG A 97 6.59 -14.05 -2.92
N LYS A 98 7.54 -14.51 -2.10
CA LYS A 98 7.39 -14.75 -0.66
C LYS A 98 8.32 -13.84 0.14
N GLY A 99 7.90 -13.51 1.36
CA GLY A 99 8.78 -12.92 2.38
C GLY A 99 9.29 -11.52 2.07
N TRP A 100 8.55 -10.73 1.29
CA TRP A 100 8.89 -9.33 1.10
C TRP A 100 8.49 -8.51 2.34
N LYS A 101 9.39 -7.64 2.76
CA LYS A 101 9.16 -6.66 3.82
C LYS A 101 9.66 -5.31 3.34
N VAL A 102 8.91 -4.26 3.63
CA VAL A 102 9.41 -2.89 3.53
C VAL A 102 9.34 -2.24 4.91
N ALA A 103 10.37 -1.48 5.29
CA ALA A 103 10.40 -0.73 6.53
C ALA A 103 10.78 0.72 6.25
N ILE A 104 10.01 1.64 6.83
CA ILE A 104 10.26 3.08 6.80
C ILE A 104 10.98 3.43 8.10
N HIS A 105 12.16 4.03 7.97
CA HIS A 105 12.96 4.49 9.10
C HIS A 105 13.00 6.00 9.12
N ASP A 106 12.95 6.57 10.32
CA ASP A 106 13.18 7.99 10.53
C ASP A 106 14.65 8.38 10.26
N LEU A 107 14.97 9.66 10.48
CA LEU A 107 16.34 10.17 10.33
C LEU A 107 17.31 9.64 11.41
N SER A 108 16.81 9.07 12.50
CA SER A 108 17.63 8.41 13.52
C SER A 108 18.03 6.98 13.11
N GLY A 109 17.39 6.43 12.08
CA GLY A 109 17.53 5.05 11.65
C GLY A 109 16.60 4.08 12.39
N SER A 110 15.64 4.58 13.16
CA SER A 110 14.64 3.78 13.87
C SER A 110 13.49 3.42 12.92
N ALA A 111 13.10 2.15 12.89
CA ALA A 111 11.98 1.69 12.07
C ALA A 111 10.65 2.14 12.70
N VAL A 112 9.93 3.04 12.04
CA VAL A 112 8.70 3.66 12.58
C VAL A 112 7.43 3.07 11.97
N ALA A 113 7.51 2.52 10.75
CA ALA A 113 6.42 1.82 10.09
C ALA A 113 6.95 0.72 9.17
N ALA A 114 6.14 -0.29 8.89
CA ALA A 114 6.51 -1.37 7.98
C ALA A 114 5.30 -1.98 7.27
N ALA A 115 5.56 -2.59 6.12
CA ALA A 115 4.63 -3.47 5.44
C ALA A 115 5.26 -4.85 5.26
N PHE A 116 4.54 -5.88 5.69
CA PHE A 116 4.95 -7.28 5.60
C PHE A 116 4.02 -8.03 4.66
N MET A 117 4.57 -8.84 3.77
CA MET A 117 3.74 -9.73 2.96
C MET A 117 3.13 -10.81 3.86
N ALA A 118 1.86 -10.65 4.20
CA ALA A 118 1.07 -11.55 5.04
C ALA A 118 0.55 -12.76 4.26
N THR A 119 0.22 -12.56 2.99
CA THR A 119 -0.17 -13.62 2.07
C THR A 119 0.72 -13.52 0.83
N PRO A 120 1.49 -14.58 0.50
CA PRO A 120 2.33 -14.60 -0.69
C PRO A 120 1.56 -14.36 -1.98
N PHE A 121 2.24 -13.79 -2.97
CA PHE A 121 1.67 -13.62 -4.30
C PHE A 121 2.01 -14.86 -5.12
N VAL A 122 0.98 -15.64 -5.43
CA VAL A 122 1.10 -16.93 -6.14
C VAL A 122 0.10 -17.00 -7.29
N PRO A 123 0.43 -17.71 -8.39
CA PRO A 123 -0.51 -17.89 -9.48
C PRO A 123 -1.72 -18.73 -9.04
N ALA A 124 -2.91 -18.35 -9.47
CA ALA A 124 -4.10 -19.18 -9.28
C ALA A 124 -4.01 -20.46 -10.13
N THR A 125 -4.67 -21.53 -9.68
CA THR A 125 -4.69 -22.82 -10.39
C THR A 125 -5.16 -22.64 -11.84
N GLY A 126 -4.32 -23.03 -12.80
CA GLY A 126 -4.61 -22.91 -14.23
C GLY A 126 -4.33 -21.53 -14.84
N CYS A 127 -3.88 -20.54 -14.05
CA CYS A 127 -3.48 -19.21 -14.51
C CYS A 127 -2.00 -18.95 -14.24
N ASP A 128 -1.45 -17.89 -14.80
CA ASP A 128 -0.10 -17.40 -14.53
C ASP A 128 -0.09 -16.07 -13.75
N THR A 129 -1.23 -15.71 -13.15
CA THR A 129 -1.43 -14.46 -12.43
C THR A 129 -2.10 -14.69 -11.08
N VAL A 130 -1.93 -13.75 -10.16
CA VAL A 130 -2.62 -13.73 -8.87
C VAL A 130 -4.10 -13.44 -9.11
N ALA A 131 -5.01 -14.30 -8.67
CA ALA A 131 -6.45 -14.13 -8.88
C ALA A 131 -7.18 -13.67 -7.61
N ARG A 132 -8.38 -13.11 -7.78
CA ARG A 132 -9.25 -12.68 -6.67
C ARG A 132 -9.58 -13.79 -5.67
N SER A 133 -9.58 -15.05 -6.09
CA SER A 133 -9.82 -16.22 -5.22
C SER A 133 -8.67 -16.52 -4.25
N ASN A 134 -7.46 -16.01 -4.52
CA ASN A 134 -6.31 -16.16 -3.65
C ASN A 134 -5.41 -14.91 -3.78
N PRO A 135 -5.86 -13.77 -3.23
CA PRO A 135 -5.14 -12.51 -3.37
C PRO A 135 -3.86 -12.53 -2.54
N GLY A 136 -2.81 -11.91 -3.07
CA GLY A 136 -1.65 -11.55 -2.26
C GLY A 136 -2.05 -10.47 -1.25
N ALA A 137 -1.40 -10.43 -0.09
CA ALA A 137 -1.75 -9.46 0.94
C ALA A 137 -0.54 -8.94 1.71
N TRP A 138 -0.61 -7.67 2.08
CA TRP A 138 0.31 -6.98 2.97
C TRP A 138 -0.37 -6.64 4.28
N LEU A 139 0.34 -6.83 5.39
CA LEU A 139 0.00 -6.27 6.69
C LEU A 139 0.83 -5.00 6.90
N ILE A 140 0.15 -3.88 7.08
CA ILE A 140 0.75 -2.60 7.42
C ILE A 140 0.74 -2.47 8.94
N VAL A 141 1.89 -2.14 9.50
CA VAL A 141 2.09 -2.00 10.94
C VAL A 141 2.82 -0.70 11.27
N ARG A 142 2.60 -0.22 12.49
CA ARG A 142 3.29 0.93 13.09
C ARG A 142 4.07 0.51 14.32
N ALA A 143 5.18 1.17 14.59
CA ALA A 143 5.88 0.98 15.86
C ALA A 143 4.99 1.50 17.01
N ASP A 144 4.91 0.75 18.11
CA ASP A 144 4.18 1.17 19.30
C ASP A 144 4.95 2.28 20.03
N THR A 145 4.26 3.38 20.34
CA THR A 145 4.83 4.53 21.03
C THR A 145 4.56 4.53 22.53
N THR A 146 3.81 3.54 23.06
CA THR A 146 3.19 3.62 24.39
C THR A 146 3.73 2.66 25.45
N GLY A 147 4.57 1.67 25.10
CA GLY A 147 5.28 0.89 26.11
C GLY A 147 5.88 -0.43 25.63
N SER A 148 7.14 -0.65 25.99
CA SER A 148 8.06 -1.73 25.57
C SER A 148 8.70 -1.53 24.19
N SER A 149 10.02 -1.66 24.16
CA SER A 149 10.82 -1.61 22.94
C SER A 149 10.40 -2.76 22.01
N GLU A 150 10.03 -2.42 20.77
CA GLU A 150 9.79 -3.32 19.63
C GLU A 150 8.41 -4.02 19.50
N SER A 151 7.33 -3.52 20.11
CA SER A 151 5.98 -3.97 19.72
C SER A 151 5.53 -3.30 18.41
N TRP A 152 5.07 -4.11 17.44
CA TRP A 152 4.46 -3.65 16.19
C TRP A 152 2.94 -3.73 16.32
N GLN A 153 2.24 -2.62 16.08
CA GLN A 153 0.78 -2.58 16.10
C GLN A 153 0.22 -2.69 14.68
N PRO A 154 -0.70 -3.63 14.40
CA PRO A 154 -1.35 -3.74 13.11
C PRO A 154 -2.25 -2.52 12.85
N TRP A 155 -2.18 -1.98 11.63
CA TRP A 155 -2.98 -0.83 11.21
C TRP A 155 -3.93 -1.17 10.06
N GLY A 156 -3.45 -1.93 9.07
CA GLY A 156 -4.26 -2.25 7.90
C GLY A 156 -3.79 -3.48 7.14
N ARG A 157 -4.67 -4.02 6.32
CA ARG A 157 -4.42 -5.13 5.40
C ARG A 157 -4.71 -4.69 3.97
N LEU A 158 -3.69 -4.68 3.12
CA LEU A 158 -3.82 -4.40 1.68
C LEU A 158 -3.79 -5.72 0.91
N GLU A 159 -4.92 -6.09 0.30
CA GLU A 159 -5.02 -7.20 -0.65
C GLU A 159 -4.78 -6.73 -2.08
N ALA A 160 -4.23 -7.61 -2.90
CA ALA A 160 -3.93 -7.35 -4.30
C ALA A 160 -4.09 -8.58 -5.17
N TRP A 161 -4.72 -8.42 -6.32
CA TRP A 161 -4.86 -9.45 -7.35
C TRP A 161 -4.93 -8.81 -8.73
N ARG A 162 -4.74 -9.62 -9.78
CA ARG A 162 -4.88 -9.20 -11.17
C ARG A 162 -6.23 -9.66 -11.70
N GLU A 163 -7.01 -8.73 -12.25
CA GLU A 163 -8.20 -9.04 -13.03
C GLU A 163 -7.82 -8.96 -14.50
N CYS A 164 -7.86 -10.11 -15.17
CA CYS A 164 -7.67 -10.20 -16.61
C CYS A 164 -8.93 -9.70 -17.31
N ALA A 165 -8.75 -8.95 -18.39
CA ALA A 165 -9.83 -8.50 -19.23
C ALA A 165 -10.70 -9.69 -19.70
N ALA A 166 -12.02 -9.57 -19.52
CA ALA A 166 -12.95 -10.46 -20.19
C ALA A 166 -12.74 -10.41 -21.72
N PRO A 167 -13.08 -11.48 -22.46
CA PRO A 167 -12.90 -11.55 -23.92
C PRO A 167 -13.62 -10.43 -24.72
N ALA A 168 -14.48 -9.64 -24.07
CA ALA A 168 -15.19 -8.50 -24.64
C ALA A 168 -14.40 -7.16 -24.64
N GLY A 169 -13.08 -7.18 -24.44
CA GLY A 169 -12.22 -6.02 -24.67
C GLY A 169 -11.94 -5.12 -23.46
N GLY A 170 -11.97 -5.67 -22.24
CA GLY A 170 -11.47 -4.97 -21.05
C GLY A 170 -9.96 -4.72 -21.12
N LYS A 171 -9.43 -3.92 -20.19
CA LYS A 171 -7.97 -3.81 -19.96
C LYS A 171 -7.61 -4.55 -18.69
N ASP A 172 -6.47 -5.23 -18.69
CA ASP A 172 -5.95 -5.90 -17.51
C ASP A 172 -5.70 -4.88 -16.40
N ALA A 173 -6.13 -5.21 -15.19
CA ALA A 173 -6.01 -4.35 -14.02
C ALA A 173 -5.44 -5.11 -12.82
N VAL A 174 -4.66 -4.42 -11.99
CA VAL A 174 -4.32 -4.85 -10.64
C VAL A 174 -5.31 -4.20 -9.69
N CYS A 175 -6.14 -5.00 -9.04
CA CYS A 175 -7.11 -4.54 -8.07
C CYS A 175 -6.47 -4.56 -6.68
N LEU A 176 -6.59 -3.44 -5.97
CA LEU A 176 -6.08 -3.24 -4.63
C LEU A 176 -7.23 -3.00 -3.68
N ARG A 177 -7.24 -3.70 -2.54
CA ARG A 177 -8.28 -3.56 -1.50
C ARG A 177 -7.65 -3.35 -0.14
N LEU A 178 -7.91 -2.21 0.50
CA LEU A 178 -7.41 -1.88 1.82
C LEU A 178 -8.51 -2.02 2.87
N HIS A 179 -8.22 -2.82 3.90
CA HIS A 179 -8.97 -2.87 5.14
C HIS A 179 -8.19 -2.24 6.28
N LEU A 180 -8.84 -1.45 7.13
CA LEU A 180 -8.27 -1.00 8.40
C LEU A 180 -8.59 -2.01 9.51
N LEU A 181 -7.63 -2.17 10.43
CA LEU A 181 -7.67 -3.08 11.56
C LEU A 181 -7.83 -2.26 12.85
N PRO A 182 -9.04 -2.16 13.43
CA PRO A 182 -9.25 -1.40 14.66
C PRO A 182 -8.60 -2.09 15.86
N GLU A 183 -7.88 -1.31 16.67
CA GLU A 183 -7.04 -1.77 17.81
C GLU A 183 -7.81 -2.56 18.90
N ARG A 184 -9.15 -2.50 18.93
CA ARG A 184 -9.99 -3.11 19.98
C ARG A 184 -11.16 -3.95 19.47
N ARG A 185 -11.21 -4.32 18.18
CA ARG A 185 -12.37 -5.04 17.61
C ARG A 185 -11.93 -6.08 16.58
N ASP A 186 -12.68 -7.19 16.52
CA ASP A 186 -12.41 -8.30 15.59
C ASP A 186 -12.86 -8.04 14.14
N ALA A 187 -13.51 -6.90 13.87
CA ALA A 187 -14.06 -6.58 12.57
C ALA A 187 -13.16 -5.60 11.79
N CYS A 188 -12.72 -6.00 10.60
CA CYS A 188 -12.00 -5.16 9.65
C CYS A 188 -12.96 -4.19 8.93
N VAL A 189 -12.49 -2.99 8.57
CA VAL A 189 -13.29 -2.00 7.84
C VAL A 189 -12.70 -1.78 6.45
N LEU A 190 -13.48 -2.00 5.38
CA LEU A 190 -13.06 -1.72 4.01
C LEU A 190 -13.00 -0.21 3.79
N VAL A 191 -11.84 0.31 3.38
CA VAL A 191 -11.64 1.75 3.20
C VAL A 191 -11.31 2.15 1.76
N SER A 192 -10.75 1.25 0.97
CA SER A 192 -10.53 1.52 -0.46
C SER A 192 -10.51 0.24 -1.25
N GLU A 193 -11.16 0.22 -2.41
CA GLU A 193 -10.97 -0.77 -3.46
C GLU A 193 -10.75 -0.02 -4.77
N THR A 194 -9.55 -0.14 -5.35
CA THR A 194 -9.15 0.62 -6.53
C THR A 194 -8.51 -0.29 -7.58
N PRO A 195 -9.06 -0.35 -8.80
CA PRO A 195 -8.38 -0.99 -9.94
C PRO A 195 -7.34 -0.06 -10.54
N LEU A 196 -6.11 -0.54 -10.72
CA LEU A 196 -5.02 0.14 -11.40
C LEU A 196 -4.75 -0.53 -12.75
N SER A 197 -4.46 0.24 -13.80
CA SER A 197 -4.11 -0.34 -15.10
C SER A 197 -2.79 -1.10 -15.00
N CYS A 198 -2.72 -2.35 -15.50
CA CYS A 198 -1.45 -3.08 -15.52
C CYS A 198 -0.38 -2.34 -16.34
N ASP A 199 -0.76 -1.77 -17.49
CA ASP A 199 0.19 -1.11 -18.39
C ASP A 199 0.61 0.27 -17.89
N LYS A 200 -0.37 1.09 -17.48
CA LYS A 200 -0.15 2.51 -17.17
C LYS A 200 0.06 2.79 -15.69
N GLY A 201 -0.35 1.87 -14.81
CA GLY A 201 -0.48 2.11 -13.38
C GLY A 201 -1.72 2.94 -13.08
N GLY A 202 -1.63 3.79 -12.08
CA GLY A 202 -2.74 4.64 -11.67
C GLY A 202 -2.52 5.27 -10.31
N GLU A 203 -3.61 5.77 -9.74
CA GLU A 203 -3.63 6.38 -8.42
C GLU A 203 -4.47 5.51 -7.49
N PHE A 204 -3.86 5.05 -6.40
CA PHE A 204 -4.58 4.46 -5.27
C PHE A 204 -4.93 5.57 -4.29
N SER A 205 -6.20 5.70 -3.90
CA SER A 205 -6.66 6.76 -3.00
C SER A 205 -7.49 6.25 -1.83
N ILE A 206 -7.36 6.92 -0.69
CA ILE A 206 -8.22 6.76 0.48
C ILE A 206 -8.99 8.06 0.64
N ASP A 207 -10.31 7.97 0.60
CA ASP A 207 -11.22 9.09 0.76
C ASP A 207 -12.42 8.62 1.59
N MET A 208 -12.56 9.19 2.78
CA MET A 208 -13.59 8.78 3.75
C MET A 208 -14.99 9.23 3.33
N ASP A 209 -15.14 10.20 2.42
CA ASP A 209 -16.46 10.65 1.96
C ASP A 209 -17.07 9.67 0.95
N ARG A 210 -16.23 8.99 0.17
CA ARG A 210 -16.68 8.08 -0.90
C ARG A 210 -17.37 6.82 -0.40
N GLN A 211 -17.16 6.45 0.86
CA GLN A 211 -17.79 5.27 1.47
C GLN A 211 -19.23 5.51 1.91
N SER A 212 -19.72 6.75 1.86
CA SER A 212 -21.13 7.06 2.17
C SER A 212 -22.12 6.66 1.06
N VAL A 213 -21.66 6.08 -0.05
CA VAL A 213 -22.45 5.86 -1.29
C VAL A 213 -22.70 4.37 -1.62
N LEU A 214 -22.54 3.43 -0.67
CA LEU A 214 -23.06 2.08 -0.89
C LEU A 214 -24.60 2.06 -0.79
N PRO A 215 -25.35 1.30 -1.62
CA PRO A 215 -26.79 1.47 -1.80
C PRO A 215 -27.61 1.19 -0.53
N GLU A 216 -28.65 1.99 -0.35
CA GLU A 216 -29.67 2.10 0.72
C GLU A 216 -30.50 0.83 1.05
N ASP A 217 -30.00 -0.39 0.84
CA ASP A 217 -30.78 -1.61 1.15
C ASP A 217 -30.44 -2.28 2.50
N ALA A 218 -29.59 -1.65 3.33
CA ALA A 218 -29.36 -2.09 4.70
C ALA A 218 -30.20 -1.27 5.68
N VAL A 219 -31.41 -1.77 5.93
CA VAL A 219 -32.29 -1.52 7.09
C VAL A 219 -31.55 -0.90 8.28
N ALA A 220 -32.12 0.19 8.80
CA ALA A 220 -31.76 0.87 10.03
C ALA A 220 -31.20 -0.09 11.10
N SER A 221 -29.89 -0.14 11.19
CA SER A 221 -29.16 -0.80 12.27
C SER A 221 -28.17 0.23 12.80
N GLU A 222 -28.11 0.37 14.11
CA GLU A 222 -27.27 1.29 14.90
C GLU A 222 -25.76 1.00 14.77
N THR A 223 -25.30 0.72 13.55
CA THR A 223 -23.90 0.48 13.23
C THR A 223 -23.21 1.81 12.97
N PRO A 224 -22.09 2.11 13.66
CA PRO A 224 -21.29 3.30 13.37
C PRO A 224 -20.97 3.39 11.87
N SER A 225 -21.00 4.60 11.29
CA SER A 225 -20.55 4.79 9.91
C SER A 225 -19.07 4.43 9.77
N ALA A 226 -18.61 4.04 8.57
CA ALA A 226 -17.20 3.81 8.26
C ALA A 226 -16.30 4.98 8.71
N SER A 227 -16.81 6.22 8.68
CA SER A 227 -16.13 7.41 9.20
C SER A 227 -15.89 7.35 10.71
N SER A 228 -16.84 6.84 11.49
CA SER A 228 -16.72 6.67 12.95
C SER A 228 -15.70 5.58 13.32
N TYR A 229 -15.64 4.49 12.55
CA TYR A 229 -14.63 3.45 12.75
C TYR A 229 -13.22 3.94 12.38
N CYS A 230 -13.09 4.72 11.31
CA CYS A 230 -11.81 5.30 10.91
C CYS A 230 -11.32 6.33 11.93
N ALA A 231 -12.21 7.13 12.54
CA ALA A 231 -11.86 8.01 13.65
C ALA A 231 -11.37 7.25 14.89
N ALA A 232 -11.88 6.05 15.17
CA ALA A 232 -11.35 5.23 16.27
C ALA A 232 -9.95 4.67 15.97
N SER A 233 -9.66 4.33 14.70
CA SER A 233 -8.35 3.78 14.28
C SER A 233 -7.28 4.84 14.00
N MET A 234 -7.68 6.09 13.74
CA MET A 234 -6.82 7.20 13.33
C MET A 234 -6.94 8.43 14.27
N GLY A 235 -7.53 8.23 15.45
CA GLY A 235 -7.81 9.29 16.44
C GLY A 235 -9.02 10.17 16.13
N GLU A 236 -9.57 10.82 17.17
CA GLU A 236 -10.75 11.71 17.10
C GLU A 236 -10.61 12.85 16.07
N SER A 237 -9.39 13.20 15.65
CA SER A 237 -9.10 14.19 14.59
C SER A 237 -9.67 13.83 13.21
N CYS A 238 -10.10 12.58 12.98
CA CYS A 238 -10.64 12.14 11.68
C CYS A 238 -12.17 12.24 11.58
N ALA A 239 -12.87 12.84 12.55
CA ALA A 239 -14.32 13.01 12.54
C ALA A 239 -14.87 13.87 11.37
N GLY A 240 -14.01 14.45 10.53
CA GLY A 240 -14.35 15.39 9.46
C GLY A 240 -14.47 14.82 8.04
N GLY A 241 -14.34 13.51 7.83
CA GLY A 241 -14.43 12.91 6.49
C GLY A 241 -13.33 13.39 5.50
N GLY A 242 -13.52 13.06 4.22
CA GLY A 242 -12.74 13.53 3.08
C GLY A 242 -11.46 12.77 2.73
N PHE A 243 -10.68 13.39 1.85
CA PHE A 243 -9.41 12.88 1.31
C PHE A 243 -8.37 12.60 2.41
N VAL A 244 -7.81 11.39 2.44
CA VAL A 244 -6.78 10.97 3.40
C VAL A 244 -5.43 10.86 2.72
N MET A 245 -5.34 10.00 1.70
CA MET A 245 -4.13 9.83 0.92
C MET A 245 -4.44 9.60 -0.55
N SER A 246 -3.48 9.91 -1.41
CA SER A 246 -3.33 9.24 -2.69
C SER A 246 -1.89 8.87 -2.95
N CYS A 247 -1.68 7.78 -3.68
CA CYS A 247 -0.39 7.27 -4.11
C CYS A 247 -0.48 6.97 -5.60
N SER A 248 0.36 7.64 -6.40
CA SER A 248 0.49 7.33 -7.82
C SER A 248 1.64 6.36 -8.05
N VAL A 249 1.34 5.29 -8.77
CA VAL A 249 2.29 4.21 -9.10
C VAL A 249 2.24 3.89 -10.58
N GLN A 250 3.32 3.29 -11.06
CA GLN A 250 3.53 3.07 -12.48
C GLN A 250 3.27 1.62 -12.87
N GLY A 251 2.71 1.42 -14.07
CA GLY A 251 2.45 0.11 -14.64
C GLY A 251 3.65 -0.48 -15.39
N GLU A 252 3.45 -1.69 -15.90
CA GLU A 252 4.43 -2.52 -16.61
C GLU A 252 4.95 -1.89 -17.91
N ALA A 253 4.12 -1.13 -18.63
CA ALA A 253 4.48 -0.60 -19.95
C ALA A 253 5.35 0.68 -19.89
N ALA A 254 5.72 1.11 -18.69
CA ALA A 254 6.55 2.27 -18.51
C ALA A 254 8.00 2.05 -18.94
N THR A 255 8.51 2.97 -19.75
CA THR A 255 9.89 2.95 -20.27
C THR A 255 10.93 3.44 -19.26
N SER A 256 10.51 4.11 -18.19
CA SER A 256 11.37 4.60 -17.12
C SER A 256 10.64 4.41 -15.80
N SER A 257 11.29 3.80 -14.81
CA SER A 257 10.72 3.68 -13.48
C SER A 257 10.58 5.05 -12.83
N ARG A 258 9.34 5.43 -12.53
CA ARG A 258 9.00 6.60 -11.73
C ARG A 258 8.66 6.10 -10.33
N PRO A 259 9.36 6.59 -9.31
CA PRO A 259 9.09 6.19 -7.94
C PRO A 259 7.72 6.73 -7.47
N PRO A 260 7.10 6.11 -6.45
CA PRO A 260 5.78 6.53 -5.97
C PRO A 260 5.76 7.98 -5.51
N LEU A 261 4.71 8.70 -5.89
CA LEU A 261 4.39 10.04 -5.39
C LEU A 261 3.13 9.96 -4.52
N VAL A 262 3.24 10.47 -3.30
CA VAL A 262 2.23 10.34 -2.24
C VAL A 262 1.74 11.71 -1.81
N HIS A 263 0.43 11.90 -1.78
CA HIS A 263 -0.23 13.06 -1.21
C HIS A 263 -0.94 12.65 0.07
N LEU A 264 -0.65 13.32 1.19
CA LEU A 264 -1.32 13.10 2.47
C LEU A 264 -2.02 14.38 2.92
N ALA A 265 -3.29 14.28 3.29
CA ALA A 265 -3.97 15.40 3.94
C ALA A 265 -3.36 15.64 5.32
N ALA A 266 -2.92 16.87 5.58
CA ALA A 266 -2.21 17.21 6.81
C ALA A 266 -3.09 17.03 8.06
N ARG A 267 -4.43 17.13 7.93
CA ARG A 267 -5.37 16.87 9.03
C ARG A 267 -5.35 15.41 9.53
N HIS A 268 -4.81 14.48 8.75
CA HIS A 268 -4.70 13.06 9.11
C HIS A 268 -3.28 12.67 9.56
N VAL A 269 -2.39 13.64 9.74
CA VAL A 269 -0.99 13.44 10.16
C VAL A 269 -0.78 14.21 11.45
N MET A 270 -0.82 13.54 12.61
CA MET A 270 -0.60 14.15 13.92
C MET A 270 0.90 14.15 14.28
N CYS A 271 1.64 13.14 13.81
CA CYS A 271 3.08 13.03 13.97
C CYS A 271 3.76 12.47 12.71
N MET A 272 5.09 12.42 12.70
CA MET A 272 5.85 11.91 11.54
C MET A 272 5.64 10.41 11.33
N GLU A 273 5.42 9.67 12.42
CA GLU A 273 5.13 8.24 12.41
C GLU A 273 3.82 7.95 11.66
N ASP A 274 2.82 8.83 11.75
CA ASP A 274 1.58 8.72 10.96
C ASP A 274 1.86 8.79 9.46
N ALA A 275 2.70 9.74 9.04
CA ALA A 275 3.12 9.83 7.64
C ALA A 275 3.87 8.56 7.21
N ALA A 276 4.73 8.02 8.07
CA ALA A 276 5.49 6.80 7.77
C ALA A 276 4.57 5.59 7.53
N MET A 277 3.44 5.46 8.24
CA MET A 277 2.46 4.40 7.99
C MET A 277 1.91 4.47 6.56
N PHE A 278 1.50 5.66 6.10
CA PHE A 278 1.00 5.84 4.74
C PHE A 278 2.10 5.63 3.68
N LEU A 279 3.35 5.96 4.00
CA LEU A 279 4.49 5.66 3.13
C LEU A 279 4.75 4.16 3.03
N ALA A 280 4.63 3.42 4.12
CA ALA A 280 4.71 1.96 4.10
C ALA A 280 3.58 1.34 3.25
N LEU A 281 2.36 1.88 3.35
CA LEU A 281 1.24 1.50 2.49
C LEU A 281 1.53 1.84 1.01
N ALA A 282 2.04 3.03 0.71
CA ALA A 282 2.40 3.43 -0.65
C ALA A 282 3.46 2.50 -1.26
N ALA A 283 4.46 2.10 -0.48
CA ALA A 283 5.45 1.11 -0.90
C ALA A 283 4.82 -0.27 -1.17
N ALA A 284 3.87 -0.71 -0.33
CA ALA A 284 3.12 -1.94 -0.56
C ALA A 284 2.25 -1.87 -1.83
N VAL A 285 1.66 -0.72 -2.14
CA VAL A 285 0.91 -0.48 -3.38
C VAL A 285 1.82 -0.63 -4.61
N ASP A 286 2.99 0.02 -4.62
CA ASP A 286 3.97 -0.10 -5.72
C ASP A 286 4.42 -1.55 -5.93
N LEU A 287 4.82 -2.21 -4.84
CA LEU A 287 5.28 -3.59 -4.88
C LEU A 287 4.16 -4.56 -5.27
N SER A 288 2.90 -4.27 -4.96
CA SER A 288 1.75 -5.10 -5.36
C SER A 288 1.53 -5.07 -6.88
N VAL A 289 1.66 -3.90 -7.52
CA VAL A 289 1.59 -3.81 -8.99
C VAL A 289 2.68 -4.67 -9.63
N LYS A 290 3.90 -4.63 -9.08
CA LYS A 290 5.01 -5.46 -9.54
C LYS A 290 4.76 -6.94 -9.25
N ALA A 291 4.24 -7.28 -8.07
CA ALA A 291 3.99 -8.65 -7.62
C ALA A 291 2.87 -9.36 -8.38
N CYS A 292 1.89 -8.61 -8.90
CA CYS A 292 0.79 -9.14 -9.70
C CYS A 292 1.14 -9.36 -11.17
N ARG A 293 2.34 -9.01 -11.64
CA ARG A 293 2.80 -9.33 -13.01
C ARG A 293 2.73 -10.84 -13.26
N PRO A 294 2.41 -11.28 -14.49
CA PRO A 294 2.41 -12.70 -14.83
C PRO A 294 3.71 -13.40 -14.43
N PHE A 295 3.61 -14.59 -13.83
CA PHE A 295 4.76 -15.37 -13.35
C PHE A 295 5.57 -16.01 -14.48
N ARG A 296 4.98 -16.11 -15.67
CA ARG A 296 5.66 -16.58 -16.87
C ARG A 296 6.05 -15.37 -17.70
N SER A 297 7.36 -15.08 -17.79
CA SER A 297 7.81 -14.11 -18.78
C SER A 297 7.49 -14.66 -20.18
N LYS A 298 6.77 -13.90 -21.00
CA LYS A 298 6.80 -14.13 -22.44
C LYS A 298 8.23 -13.79 -22.85
N THR A 299 9.04 -14.80 -23.15
CA THR A 299 10.27 -14.60 -23.89
C THR A 299 9.92 -13.84 -25.16
N ALA A 300 10.16 -12.53 -25.16
CA ALA A 300 10.05 -11.75 -26.39
C ALA A 300 11.01 -12.42 -27.38
N PRO A 301 10.59 -12.72 -28.63
CA PRO A 301 11.52 -13.23 -29.62
C PRO A 301 12.65 -12.22 -29.74
N ALA A 302 13.87 -12.66 -29.49
CA ALA A 302 15.07 -11.84 -29.48
C ALA A 302 15.20 -11.09 -30.81
N LYS A 303 14.68 -9.86 -30.87
CA LYS A 303 15.08 -8.91 -31.90
C LYS A 303 16.51 -8.55 -31.58
N LYS A 304 17.42 -9.15 -32.35
CA LYS A 304 18.86 -8.85 -32.42
C LYS A 304 19.06 -7.33 -32.37
N LYS A 305 19.28 -6.78 -31.17
CA LYS A 305 19.58 -5.36 -30.96
C LYS A 305 21.08 -5.23 -30.86
N THR A 306 21.64 -4.62 -31.88
CA THR A 306 22.96 -3.99 -31.87
C THR A 306 23.12 -3.08 -30.65
N ALA A 307 24.32 -3.13 -30.09
CA ALA A 307 24.70 -2.51 -28.83
C ALA A 307 24.47 -0.99 -28.80
N ALA A 308 23.77 -0.52 -27.77
CA ALA A 308 24.07 0.67 -26.96
C ALA A 308 22.89 0.96 -26.00
N GLY A 309 23.17 0.95 -24.69
CA GLY A 309 22.21 1.30 -23.63
C GLY A 309 21.97 0.14 -22.66
N SER A 310 22.85 -0.01 -21.67
CA SER A 310 22.65 -0.93 -20.55
C SER A 310 21.61 -0.35 -19.59
N SER A 311 20.34 -0.74 -19.72
CA SER A 311 19.41 -0.68 -18.60
C SER A 311 19.76 -1.82 -17.64
N SER A 312 20.03 -1.51 -16.38
CA SER A 312 20.14 -2.53 -15.33
C SER A 312 18.86 -3.38 -15.32
N PRO A 313 18.94 -4.72 -15.18
CA PRO A 313 17.74 -5.54 -15.04
C PRO A 313 16.94 -5.10 -13.81
N ASP A 314 15.60 -5.15 -13.91
CA ASP A 314 14.69 -4.89 -12.79
C ASP A 314 15.09 -5.85 -11.64
N PRO A 315 15.39 -5.35 -10.42
CA PRO A 315 15.78 -6.19 -9.28
C PRO A 315 14.78 -7.31 -8.97
N LEU A 316 13.52 -7.15 -9.42
CA LEU A 316 12.43 -8.11 -9.26
C LEU A 316 12.29 -9.10 -10.44
N GLU A 317 12.95 -8.86 -11.58
CA GLU A 317 12.98 -9.80 -12.72
C GLU A 317 13.88 -11.02 -12.48
N LEU A 318 14.77 -10.97 -11.48
CA LEU A 318 15.60 -12.13 -11.11
C LEU A 318 14.80 -13.34 -10.55
N ASP A 319 13.48 -13.20 -10.38
CA ASP A 319 12.57 -14.22 -9.84
C ASP A 319 11.62 -14.84 -10.89
N THR A 320 11.87 -14.71 -12.21
CA THR A 320 11.16 -15.49 -13.25
C THR A 320 12.02 -16.58 -13.88
#